data_AF-D7UBL6-F1
#
_entry.id   AF-D7UBL6-F1
#
_cell.length_a   1.000
_cell.length_b   1.000
_cell.length_c   1.000
_cell.angle_alpha   90.00
_cell.angle_beta   90.00
_cell.angle_gamma   90.00
#
_symmetry.space_group_name_H-M   'P 1'
#
loop_
_entity.id
_entity.type
_entity.pdbx_description
1 polymer ?
#
loop_
_entity_poly.entity_id
_entity_poly.type
_entity_poly.pdbx_seq_one_letter_code
_entity_poly.pdbx_strand_id
1 'polypeptide(L)'
;MHLVDLADSERNPHVPYRNSKLTKLLQDSLGGQAKTLMFVHISLEPDVVGETISTVKFAERFAMVELGAACVNKDSADVKELKE
;
A
#
# COMPACT_ATOMS: atom_id res chain seq x y z
N MET A 1 15.93 22.26 10.53
CA MET A 1 15.04 21.58 9.56
C MET A 1 14.18 20.62 10.35
N HIS A 2 12.88 20.89 10.43
CA HIS A 2 12.00 20.35 11.48
C HIS A 2 11.72 18.85 11.33
N LEU A 3 11.93 18.20 12.46
CA LEU A 3 11.60 16.85 12.86
C LEU A 3 10.08 16.71 13.06
N VAL A 4 9.26 16.73 11.99
CA VAL A 4 7.78 16.69 12.12
C VAL A 4 7.04 15.64 11.28
N ASP A 5 7.65 14.96 10.31
CA ASP A 5 6.90 14.03 9.43
C ASP A 5 6.93 12.54 9.84
N LEU A 6 7.57 12.18 10.96
CA LEU A 6 7.60 10.78 11.43
C LEU A 6 6.65 10.51 12.62
N ALA A 7 5.88 11.51 13.06
CA ALA A 7 5.14 11.46 14.32
C ALA A 7 3.62 11.18 14.20
N ASP A 8 3.08 10.85 13.03
CA ASP A 8 1.64 10.57 12.88
C ASP A 8 1.29 9.07 12.79
N SER A 9 2.29 8.19 12.70
CA SER A 9 2.04 6.73 12.62
C SER A 9 1.68 6.11 13.97
N GLU A 10 2.05 6.75 15.10
CA GLU A 10 1.95 6.17 16.45
C GLU A 10 0.67 6.57 17.20
N ARG A 11 -0.15 7.48 16.67
CA ARG A 11 -1.33 8.01 17.39
C ARG A 11 -2.68 7.77 16.73
N ASN A 12 -2.73 7.24 15.51
CA ASN A 12 -4.00 7.01 14.85
C ASN A 12 -4.01 5.63 14.19
N PRO A 13 -4.84 4.67 14.65
CA PRO A 13 -4.99 3.37 13.99
C PRO A 13 -5.64 3.50 12.60
N HIS A 14 -6.06 4.70 12.20
CA HIS A 14 -6.71 4.96 10.94
C HIS A 14 -5.70 5.07 9.78
N VAL A 15 -5.69 4.07 8.90
CA VAL A 15 -4.96 4.16 7.62
C VAL A 15 -5.78 5.00 6.61
N PRO A 16 -5.24 6.12 6.09
CA PRO A 16 -6.01 7.11 5.34
C PRO A 16 -6.19 6.74 3.86
N TYR A 17 -6.77 5.58 3.56
CA TYR A 17 -7.04 5.14 2.19
C TYR A 17 -7.91 6.12 1.39
N ARG A 18 -8.66 6.99 2.07
CA ARG A 18 -9.57 7.97 1.46
C ARG A 18 -8.91 9.29 1.05
N ASN A 19 -7.62 9.49 1.33
CA ASN A 19 -6.91 10.71 0.91
C ASN A 19 -6.81 10.83 -0.62
N SER A 20 -6.88 9.71 -1.35
CA SER A 20 -6.93 9.72 -2.81
C SER A 20 -7.84 8.61 -3.34
N LYS A 21 -8.31 8.78 -4.58
CA LYS A 21 -9.04 7.72 -5.30
C LYS A 21 -8.16 6.49 -5.52
N LEU A 22 -6.85 6.69 -5.75
CA LEU A 22 -5.89 5.60 -6.00
C LEU A 22 -5.71 4.72 -4.76
N THR A 23 -5.45 5.32 -3.60
CA THR A 23 -5.29 4.59 -2.33
C THR A 23 -6.57 3.91 -1.89
N LYS A 24 -7.74 4.45 -2.27
CA LYS A 24 -9.04 3.81 -2.01
C LYS A 24 -9.23 2.58 -2.89
N LEU A 25 -8.84 2.65 -4.17
CA LEU A 25 -8.90 1.52 -5.08
C LEU A 25 -7.94 0.40 -4.67
N LEU A 26 -6.75 0.78 -4.18
CA LEU A 26 -5.69 -0.15 -3.75
C LEU A 26 -5.78 -0.57 -2.28
N GLN A 27 -6.87 -0.23 -1.59
CA GLN A 27 -7.02 -0.50 -0.15
C GLN A 27 -6.74 -1.97 0.19
N ASP A 28 -7.27 -2.90 -0.61
CA ASP A 28 -7.07 -4.34 -0.39
C ASP A 28 -5.61 -4.76 -0.61
N SER A 29 -4.93 -4.12 -1.58
CA SER A 29 -3.52 -4.37 -1.90
C SER A 29 -2.52 -3.75 -0.91
N LEU A 30 -2.93 -2.75 -0.13
CA LEU A 30 -2.06 -1.98 0.76
C LEU A 30 -2.21 -2.33 2.24
N GLY A 31 -3.29 -3.01 2.62
CA GLY A 31 -3.46 -3.49 4.00
C GLY A 31 -4.64 -4.43 4.20
N GLY A 32 -5.23 -4.95 3.11
CA GLY A 32 -6.29 -5.94 3.15
C GLY A 32 -5.79 -7.34 2.85
N GLN A 33 -6.65 -8.16 2.25
CA GLN A 33 -6.36 -9.54 1.87
C GLN A 33 -5.96 -9.60 0.40
N ALA A 34 -4.66 -9.43 0.12
CA ALA A 34 -4.13 -9.51 -1.23
C ALA A 34 -2.68 -9.98 -1.23
N LYS A 35 -2.24 -10.54 -2.37
CA LYS A 35 -0.82 -10.72 -2.66
C LYS A 35 -0.38 -9.54 -3.52
N THR A 36 0.43 -8.65 -2.96
CA THR A 36 0.87 -7.44 -3.66
C THR A 36 2.35 -7.53 -3.99
N LEU A 37 2.69 -7.18 -5.23
CA LEU A 37 4.06 -7.04 -5.72
C LEU A 37 4.20 -5.62 -6.29
N MET A 38 5.26 -4.92 -5.91
CA MET A 38 5.58 -3.60 -6.42
C MET A 38 6.83 -3.66 -7.30
N PHE A 39 6.74 -3.14 -8.53
CA PHE A 39 7.90 -2.90 -9.38
C PHE A 39 8.37 -1.46 -9.21
N VAL A 40 9.68 -1.28 -9.08
CA VAL A 40 10.31 0.00 -8.81
C VAL A 40 11.26 0.32 -9.95
N HIS A 41 11.00 1.42 -10.65
CA HIS A 41 11.82 1.85 -11.78
C HIS A 41 12.70 3.01 -11.33
N ILE A 42 14.01 2.91 -11.61
CA ILE A 42 15.01 3.91 -11.21
C ILE A 42 15.90 4.29 -12.40
N SER A 43 16.49 5.48 -12.34
CA SER A 43 17.51 5.95 -13.29
C SER A 43 18.82 6.23 -12.55
N LEU A 44 19.95 6.03 -13.26
CA LEU A 44 21.31 6.21 -12.74
C LEU A 44 21.95 7.54 -13.17
N GLU A 45 21.16 8.44 -13.75
CA GLU A 45 21.64 9.75 -14.16
C GLU A 45 21.94 10.63 -12.93
N PRO A 46 23.07 11.36 -12.90
CA PRO A 46 23.49 12.14 -11.73
C PRO A 46 22.45 13.16 -11.28
N ASP A 47 21.71 13.73 -12.23
CA ASP A 47 20.72 14.78 -11.97
C ASP A 47 19.44 14.26 -11.29
N VAL A 48 19.19 12.94 -11.32
CA VAL A 48 17.99 12.31 -10.75
C VAL A 48 18.29 11.39 -9.56
N VAL A 49 19.54 11.35 -9.09
CA VAL A 49 19.96 10.51 -7.95
C VAL A 49 19.11 10.77 -6.71
N GLY A 50 18.71 12.02 -6.46
CA GLY A 50 17.82 12.38 -5.35
C GLY A 50 16.47 11.66 -5.41
N GLU A 51 15.84 11.64 -6.58
CA GLU A 51 14.56 10.95 -6.80
C GLU A 51 14.70 9.42 -6.75
N THR A 52 15.81 8.89 -7.27
CA THR A 52 16.15 7.46 -7.15
C THR A 52 16.26 7.04 -5.69
N ILE A 53 16.93 7.83 -4.85
CA ILE A 53 17.02 7.55 -3.41
C ILE A 53 15.63 7.60 -2.76
N SER A 54 14.81 8.60 -3.08
CA SER A 54 13.43 8.71 -2.56
C SER A 54 12.58 7.49 -2.93
N THR A 55 12.71 7.03 -4.18
CA THR A 55 12.01 5.87 -4.73
C THR A 55 12.41 4.58 -4.02
N VAL A 56 13.71 4.36 -3.81
CA VAL A 56 14.21 3.17 -3.08
C VAL A 56 13.76 3.20 -1.61
N LYS A 57 13.86 4.35 -0.94
CA LYS A 57 13.37 4.50 0.45
C LYS A 57 11.87 4.23 0.58
N PHE A 58 11.08 4.62 -0.43
CA PHE A 58 9.66 4.29 -0.47
C PHE A 58 9.45 2.79 -0.61
N ALA A 59 10.17 2.13 -1.52
CA ALA A 59 10.09 0.69 -1.73
C ALA A 59 10.46 -0.10 -0.46
N GLU A 60 11.47 0.35 0.28
CA GLU A 60 11.87 -0.24 1.57
C GLU A 60 10.73 -0.19 2.58
N ARG A 61 10.09 0.97 2.75
CA ARG A 61 8.91 1.10 3.63
C ARG A 61 7.75 0.24 3.17
N PHE A 62 7.52 0.18 1.86
CA PHE A 62 6.47 -0.66 1.28
C PHE A 62 6.69 -2.14 1.57
N ALA A 63 7.94 -2.62 1.50
CA ALA A 63 8.29 -4.00 1.80
C ALA A 63 8.08 -4.39 3.27
N MET A 64 8.08 -3.41 4.19
CA MET A 64 7.79 -3.62 5.61
C MET A 64 6.29 -3.67 5.92
N VAL A 65 5.41 -3.38 4.96
CA VAL A 65 3.97 -3.43 5.18
C VAL A 65 3.52 -4.89 5.28
N GLU A 66 3.03 -5.27 6.46
CA GLU A 66 2.43 -6.57 6.68
C GLU A 66 1.00 -6.59 6.11
N LEU A 67 0.83 -7.28 4.99
CA LEU A 67 -0.50 -7.55 4.43
C LEU A 67 -1.16 -8.71 5.19
N GLY A 68 -2.48 -8.62 5.39
CA GLY A 68 -3.24 -9.73 5.95
C GLY A 68 -3.08 -10.98 5.09
N ALA A 69 -3.19 -12.17 5.71
CA ALA A 69 -3.09 -13.43 5.00
C ALA A 69 -4.09 -13.45 3.83
N ALA A 70 -3.58 -13.43 2.59
CA ALA A 70 -4.40 -13.45 1.40
C ALA A 70 -5.20 -14.77 1.35
N CYS A 71 -6.50 -14.70 1.58
CA CYS A 71 -7.38 -15.86 1.49
C CYS A 71 -7.95 -16.00 0.08
N VAL A 72 -8.23 -17.23 -0.31
CA VAL A 72 -8.99 -17.50 -1.54
C VAL A 72 -10.39 -16.95 -1.34
N ASN A 73 -10.82 -16.03 -2.19
CA ASN A 73 -12.22 -15.62 -2.26
C ASN A 73 -13.04 -16.83 -2.68
N LYS A 74 -13.56 -17.56 -1.70
CA LYS A 74 -14.62 -18.55 -1.92
C LYS A 74 -15.91 -17.77 -1.92
N ASP A 75 -16.53 -17.60 -3.09
CA ASP A 75 -17.95 -17.25 -3.13
C ASP A 75 -18.68 -18.33 -2.31
N SER A 76 -19.19 -17.97 -1.14
CA SER A 76 -20.09 -18.84 -0.40
C SER A 76 -21.26 -19.13 -1.33
N ALA A 77 -21.58 -20.41 -1.52
CA ALA A 77 -22.65 -20.85 -2.42
C ALA A 77 -24.00 -20.18 -2.10
N ASP A 78 -24.15 -19.63 -0.90
CA ASP A 78 -25.32 -18.90 -0.40
C ASP A 78 -25.61 -17.57 -1.13
N VAL A 79 -24.64 -16.96 -1.82
CA VAL A 79 -24.86 -15.66 -2.51
C VAL A 79 -25.53 -15.84 -3.88
N LYS A 80 -25.58 -17.07 -4.42
CA LYS A 80 -26.27 -17.35 -5.70
C LYS A 80 -27.78 -17.45 -5.55
N GLU A 81 -28.30 -17.73 -4.35
CA GLU A 81 -29.73 -17.97 -4.11
C GLU A 81 -30.53 -16.67 -3.89
N LEU A 82 -29.85 -15.54 -3.66
CA LEU A 82 -30.48 -14.23 -3.42
C LEU A 82 -30.52 -13.31 -4.66
N LYS A 83 -30.15 -13.83 -5.83
CA LYS A 83 -30.08 -13.06 -7.09
C LYS A 83 -31.06 -13.52 -8.17
N GLU A 84 -31.92 -14.49 -7.85
CA GLU A 84 -33.04 -14.91 -8.70
C GLU A 84 -34.36 -14.34 -8.15
#